data_AF-A0A5P8K6S2-F1
#
_entry.id   AF-A0A5P8K6S2-F1
#
_cell.length_a   1.000
_cell.length_b   1.000
_cell.length_c   1.000
_cell.angle_alpha   90.00
_cell.angle_beta   90.00
_cell.angle_gamma   90.00
#
_symmetry.space_group_name_H-M   'P 1'
#
loop_
_entity.id
_entity.type
_entity.pdbx_description
1 polymer ?
#
loop_
_entity_poly.entity_id
_entity_poly.type
_entity_poly.pdbx_seq_one_letter_code
_entity_poly.pdbx_strand_id
1 'polypeptide(L)' 'MPLLEAAHDALLTHGIGCPDCRKFRDEDGRSTGQCPTLDALAEEYRRARRDAREERRTTRPGPSPRP' A
#
# COMPACT_ATOMS: atom_id res chain seq x y z
N MET A 1 3.99 -7.75 -9.05
CA MET A 1 2.74 -8.08 -8.34
C MET A 1 1.74 -7.03 -8.77
N PRO A 2 0.97 -7.27 -9.85
CA PRO A 2 0.22 -6.22 -10.55
C PRO A 2 -0.81 -5.51 -9.66
N LEU A 3 -1.39 -6.21 -8.68
CA LEU A 3 -2.34 -5.63 -7.73
C LEU A 3 -1.68 -4.66 -6.73
N LEU A 4 -0.44 -4.92 -6.32
CA LEU A 4 0.30 -4.04 -5.41
C LEU A 4 0.70 -2.74 -6.09
N GLU A 5 1.13 -2.83 -7.35
CA GLU A 5 1.50 -1.68 -8.18
C GLU A 5 0.27 -0.81 -8.49
N ALA A 6 -0.85 -1.41 -8.89
CA ALA A 6 -2.09 -0.67 -9.14
C ALA A 6 -2.62 0.06 -7.89
N ALA A 7 -2.58 -0.58 -6.71
CA ALA A 7 -3.00 0.05 -5.45
C ALA A 7 -2.06 1.21 -5.04
N HIS A 8 -0.75 1.07 -5.30
CA HIS A 8 0.22 2.12 -5.04
C HIS A 8 0.03 3.32 -5.97
N ASP A 9 -0.16 3.09 -7.26
CA ASP A 9 -0.39 4.15 -8.25
C ASP A 9 -1.70 4.88 -8.00
N ALA A 10 -2.77 4.17 -7.61
CA ALA A 10 -4.04 4.77 -7.22
C ALA A 10 -3.88 5.68 -5.98
N LEU A 11 -3.11 5.24 -4.98
CA LEU A 11 -2.80 6.04 -3.79
C LEU A 11 -2.05 7.33 -4.15
N LEU A 12 -1.00 7.23 -4.97
CA LEU A 12 -0.19 8.37 -5.39
C LEU A 12 -1.01 9.35 -6.26
N THR A 13 -1.75 8.82 -7.24
CA THR A 13 -2.58 9.62 -8.14
C THR A 13 -3.64 10.38 -7.37
N HIS A 14 -4.34 9.72 -6.44
CA HIS A 14 -5.35 10.38 -5.62
C HIS A 14 -4.74 11.42 -4.68
N GLY A 15 -3.61 11.12 -4.06
CA GLY A 15 -2.92 12.06 -3.17
C GLY A 15 -2.39 13.32 -3.85
N ILE A 16 -2.05 13.24 -5.15
CA ILE A 16 -1.60 14.38 -5.97
C ILE A 16 -2.81 15.15 -6.52
N GLY A 17 -3.84 14.44 -6.98
CA GLY A 17 -5.00 15.02 -7.66
C GLY A 17 -6.07 15.59 -6.71
N CYS A 18 -6.12 15.17 -5.45
CA CYS A 18 -7.12 15.64 -4.50
C CYS A 18 -6.63 16.92 -3.77
N PRO A 19 -7.22 18.11 -4.05
CA PRO A 19 -6.81 19.37 -3.43
C PRO A 19 -7.05 19.38 -1.91
N ASP A 20 -8.02 18.60 -1.42
CA ASP A 20 -8.31 18.50 0.01
C ASP A 20 -7.34 17.57 0.73
N CYS A 21 -6.95 16.44 0.12
CA CYS A 21 -5.90 15.61 0.72
C CYS A 21 -4.56 16.39 0.85
N ARG A 22 -4.32 17.45 0.05
CA ARG A 22 -3.18 18.37 0.20
C ARG A 22 -3.24 19.22 1.48
N LYS A 23 -4.45 19.57 1.93
CA LYS A 23 -4.70 20.30 3.19
C LYS A 23 -4.56 19.39 4.41
N PHE A 24 -4.70 18.08 4.21
CA PHE A 24 -4.67 17.05 5.25
C PHE A 24 -3.36 16.26 5.25
N ARG A 25 -2.24 16.94 5.02
CA ARG A 25 -0.91 16.38 5.14
C ARG A 25 -0.17 16.99 6.32
N ASP A 26 0.58 16.16 7.05
CA ASP A 26 1.50 16.63 8.08
C ASP A 26 2.76 17.26 7.46
N GLU A 27 3.63 17.77 8.32
CA GLU A 27 4.90 18.41 7.92
C GLU A 27 5.82 17.43 7.15
N ASP A 28 5.66 16.13 7.37
CA ASP A 28 6.37 15.05 6.66
C ASP A 28 5.70 14.66 5.32
N GLY A 29 4.61 15.33 4.94
CA GLY A 29 3.86 15.06 3.72
C GLY A 29 3.01 13.78 3.76
N ARG A 30 2.79 13.21 4.94
CA ARG A 30 1.93 12.03 5.17
C ARG A 30 0.50 12.46 5.41
N SER A 31 -0.46 11.62 5.01
CA SER A 31 -1.88 11.85 5.28
C SER A 31 -2.13 11.88 6.80
N THR A 32 -2.86 12.88 7.29
CA THR A 32 -3.29 12.97 8.69
C THR A 32 -4.55 12.14 8.99
N GLY A 33 -5.05 11.35 8.04
CA GLY A 33 -6.22 10.49 8.23
C GLY A 33 -7.58 11.19 8.13
N GLN A 34 -7.62 12.36 7.47
CA GLN A 34 -8.85 13.15 7.28
C GLN A 34 -9.43 13.01 5.87
N CYS A 35 -8.79 12.24 5.00
CA CYS A 35 -9.21 12.01 3.61
C CYS A 35 -9.72 10.56 3.48
N PRO A 36 -11.03 10.28 3.63
CA PRO A 36 -11.55 8.91 3.72
C PRO A 36 -11.22 8.05 2.49
N THR A 37 -11.16 8.66 1.30
CA THR A 37 -10.75 7.97 0.07
C THR A 37 -9.28 7.59 0.09
N LEU A 38 -8.40 8.46 0.57
CA LEU A 38 -6.97 8.17 0.65
C LEU A 38 -6.67 7.13 1.73
N ASP A 39 -7.42 7.13 2.83
CA ASP A 39 -7.30 6.14 3.90
C ASP A 39 -7.75 4.75 3.42
N ALA A 40 -8.84 4.67 2.65
CA ALA A 40 -9.29 3.44 2.01
C ALA A 40 -8.23 2.89 1.04
N LEU A 41 -7.66 3.74 0.16
CA LEU A 41 -6.58 3.35 -0.75
C LEU A 41 -5.31 2.92 0.02
N ALA A 42 -4.98 3.58 1.13
CA ALA A 42 -3.85 3.22 1.96
C ALA A 42 -4.06 1.88 2.67
N GLU A 43 -5.30 1.55 3.05
CA GLU A 43 -5.65 0.24 3.58
C GLU A 43 -5.55 -0.85 2.51
N GLU A 44 -6.06 -0.61 1.30
CA GLU A 44 -5.93 -1.53 0.17
C GLU A 44 -4.47 -1.83 -0.17
N TYR A 45 -3.63 -0.79 -0.27
CA TYR A 45 -2.19 -0.98 -0.50
C TYR A 45 -1.53 -1.80 0.63
N ARG A 46 -1.89 -1.54 1.90
CA ARG A 46 -1.40 -2.33 3.04
C ARG A 46 -1.86 -3.79 3.01
N ARG A 47 -3.07 -4.07 2.53
CA ARG A 47 -3.58 -5.44 2.32
C ARG A 47 -2.82 -6.13 1.19
N ALA A 48 -2.77 -5.52 0.00
CA ALA A 48 -2.05 -6.06 -1.15
C ALA A 48 -0.56 -6.34 -0.83
N ARG A 49 0.07 -5.50 0.00
CA ARG A 49 1.46 -5.71 0.45
C ARG A 49 1.61 -6.87 1.42
N ARG A 50 0.62 -7.12 2.28
CA ARG A 50 0.60 -8.29 3.17
C ARG A 50 0.40 -9.56 2.36
N ASP A 51 -0.56 -9.57 1.46
CA ASP A 51 -0.86 -10.72 0.60
C ASP A 51 0.36 -11.08 -0.26
N ALA A 52 1.01 -10.08 -0.87
CA ALA A 52 2.24 -10.30 -1.64
C ALA A 52 3.42 -10.83 -0.79
N ARG A 53 3.48 -10.51 0.50
CA ARG A 53 4.49 -11.07 1.42
C ARG A 53 4.13 -12.51 1.82
N GLU A 54 2.86 -12.80 2.03
CA GLU A 54 2.37 -14.12 2.37
C GLU A 54 2.51 -15.10 1.19
N GLU A 55 2.18 -14.65 -0.03
CA GLU A 55 2.41 -15.40 -1.26
C GLU A 55 3.89 -15.71 -1.45
N ARG A 56 4.79 -14.75 -1.21
CA ARG A 56 6.25 -14.99 -1.21
C ARG A 56 6.71 -15.94 -0.11
N ARG A 57 6.00 -16.01 1.02
CA ARG A 57 6.32 -16.92 2.13
C ARG A 57 5.88 -18.34 1.82
N THR A 58 4.76 -18.51 1.12
CA THR A 58 4.19 -19.81 0.74
C THR A 58 4.85 -20.40 -0.52
N THR A 59 5.30 -19.55 -1.45
CA THR A 59 6.08 -19.99 -2.64
C THR A 59 7.57 -20.19 -2.40
N ARG A 60 8.10 -19.78 -1.24
CA ARG A 60 9.47 -20.10 -0.85
C ARG A 60 9.52 -21.57 -0.44
N PRO A 61 10.30 -22.43 -1.12
CA PRO A 61 10.50 -23.81 -0.67
C PRO A 61 10.99 -23.76 0.77
N GLY A 62 10.39 -24.57 1.64
CA GLY A 62 10.89 -24.77 3.00
C GLY A 62 12.39 -25.09 2.98
N PRO A 63 13.13 -24.85 4.08
CA PRO A 63 14.56 -25.11 4.12
C PRO A 63 14.83 -26.53 3.62
N SER A 64 15.63 -26.65 2.56
CA SER A 64 16.06 -27.94 2.02
C SER A 64 16.58 -28.79 3.18
N PRO A 65 16.14 -30.07 3.32
CA PRO A 65 16.76 -30.95 4.30
C PRO A 65 18.25 -31.01 3.99
N ARG A 66 19.07 -30.64 4.98
CA ARG A 66 20.54 -30.72 4.87
C ARG A 66 20.95 -32.20 4.74
N PRO A 67 22.00 -32.51 3.96
CA PRO A 67 22.56 -33.87 3.85
C PRO A 67 23.17 -34.35 5.16
#